data_AF-A0A2V8I3E8-F1
#
_entry.id   AF-A0A2V8I3E8-F1
#
_cell.length_a   1.000
_cell.length_b   1.000
_cell.length_c   1.000
_cell.angle_alpha   90.00
_cell.angle_beta   90.00
_cell.angle_gamma   90.00
#
_symmetry.space_group_name_H-M   'P 1'
#
loop_
_entity.id
_entity.type
_entity.pdbx_description
1 polymer ?
#
loop_
_entity_poly.entity_id
_entity_poly.type
_entity_poly.pdbx_seq_one_letter_code
_entity_poly.pdbx_strand_id
1 'polypeptide(L)'
;GKAHTLLTRHLMRSAGFPAVDEGVRAFFFDTLAREMDAAILREKPAPRRPLRTVQEWACVGLDTEFVWLDAYWSGPGWQGHYVLFEMPPNGLSRKDEKALKAAVAQLNAAVRTLSKQQRQELVRSAGLGAAAT
;
A
#
# COMPACT_ATOMS: atom_id res chain seq x y z
N GLY A 1 7.00 3.83 10.92
CA GLY A 1 6.81 2.41 10.54
C GLY A 1 7.84 1.97 9.50
N LYS A 2 8.00 0.67 9.21
CA LYS A 2 9.05 0.17 8.29
C LYS A 2 8.94 0.69 6.85
N ALA A 3 7.74 1.00 6.34
CA ALA A 3 7.56 1.66 5.05
C ALA A 3 8.26 3.04 5.02
N HIS A 4 8.13 3.79 6.11
CA HIS A 4 8.91 5.01 6.34
C HIS A 4 10.41 4.69 6.35
N THR A 5 10.85 3.67 7.10
CA THR A 5 12.26 3.26 7.11
C THR A 5 12.81 2.89 5.72
N LEU A 6 12.04 2.20 4.88
CA LEU A 6 12.47 1.77 3.54
C LEU A 6 12.53 2.94 2.56
N LEU A 7 11.49 3.77 2.53
CA LEU A 7 11.46 4.95 1.67
C LEU A 7 12.50 5.98 2.13
N THR A 8 12.66 6.21 3.45
CA THR A 8 13.79 7.01 3.98
C THR A 8 15.12 6.41 3.57
N ARG A 9 15.34 5.09 3.71
CA ARG A 9 16.59 4.43 3.28
C ARG A 9 16.85 4.64 1.79
N HIS A 10 15.81 4.57 0.95
CA HIS A 10 15.92 4.82 -0.48
C HIS A 10 16.29 6.27 -0.77
N LEU A 11 15.57 7.24 -0.17
CA LEU A 11 15.83 8.66 -0.34
C LEU A 11 17.22 9.06 0.18
N MET A 12 17.70 8.45 1.26
CA MET A 12 19.05 8.66 1.80
C MET A 12 20.17 8.21 0.84
N ARG A 13 19.86 7.44 -0.21
CA ARG A 13 20.81 7.10 -1.28
C ARG A 13 20.89 8.16 -2.38
N SER A 14 19.95 9.10 -2.43
CA SER A 14 19.96 10.19 -3.40
C SER A 14 20.95 11.28 -2.97
N ALA A 15 21.67 11.83 -3.95
CA ALA A 15 22.65 12.89 -3.68
C ALA A 15 21.94 14.12 -3.09
N GLY A 16 22.52 14.70 -2.05
CA GLY A 16 22.02 15.92 -1.40
C GLY A 16 20.92 15.70 -0.36
N PHE A 17 20.12 14.63 -0.43
CA PHE A 17 19.05 14.37 0.54
C PHE A 17 19.54 14.19 1.99
N PRO A 18 20.66 13.49 2.26
CA PRO A 18 21.22 13.40 3.61
C PRO A 18 21.68 14.74 4.19
N ALA A 19 22.01 15.72 3.34
CA ALA A 19 22.50 17.03 3.76
C ALA A 19 21.35 18.01 4.08
N VAL A 20 20.11 17.68 3.71
CA VAL A 20 18.92 18.47 4.02
C VAL A 20 18.58 18.35 5.51
N ASP A 21 18.10 19.43 6.12
CA ASP A 21 17.65 19.46 7.51
C ASP A 21 16.61 18.35 7.82
N GLU A 22 16.63 17.83 9.05
CA GLU A 22 15.75 16.73 9.45
C GLU A 22 14.26 17.07 9.33
N GLY A 23 13.85 18.28 9.72
CA GLY A 23 12.47 18.73 9.60
C GLY A 23 12.03 18.81 8.13
N VAL A 24 12.92 19.27 7.25
CA VAL A 24 12.66 19.33 5.81
C VAL A 24 12.59 17.93 5.20
N ARG A 25 13.44 16.99 5.62
CA ARG A 25 13.36 15.58 5.19
C ARG A 25 12.05 14.92 5.62
N ALA A 26 11.60 15.18 6.84
CA ALA A 26 10.33 14.65 7.34
C ALA A 26 9.13 15.23 6.57
N PHE A 27 9.13 16.53 6.28
CA PHE A 27 8.12 17.17 5.45
C PHE A 27 8.11 16.61 4.02
N PHE A 28 9.29 16.46 3.41
CA PHE A 28 9.42 15.88 2.07
C PHE A 28 8.88 14.45 2.03
N PHE A 29 9.18 13.66 3.07
CA PHE A 29 8.67 12.29 3.19
C PHE A 29 7.13 12.25 3.19
N ASP A 30 6.49 13.03 4.06
CA ASP A 30 5.03 13.05 4.15
C ASP A 30 4.40 13.53 2.85
N THR A 31 4.99 14.56 2.24
CA THR A 31 4.57 15.06 0.92
C THR A 31 4.70 13.98 -0.15
N LEU A 32 5.83 13.29 -0.23
CA LEU A 32 6.06 12.23 -1.21
C LEU A 32 5.07 11.07 -1.02
N ALA A 33 4.82 10.66 0.23
CA ALA A 33 3.86 9.60 0.52
C ALA A 33 2.44 9.98 0.06
N ARG A 34 2.00 11.22 0.30
CA ARG A 34 0.71 11.74 -0.17
C ARG A 34 0.63 11.83 -1.69
N GLU A 35 1.70 12.29 -2.35
CA GLU A 35 1.75 12.36 -3.82
C GLU A 35 1.73 10.96 -4.45
N MET A 36 2.40 9.98 -3.85
CA MET A 36 2.33 8.58 -4.28
C MET A 36 0.91 8.03 -4.15
N ASP A 37 0.24 8.27 -3.00
CA ASP A 37 -1.15 7.87 -2.77
C ASP A 37 -2.09 8.50 -3.83
N ALA A 38 -1.96 9.81 -4.05
CA ALA A 38 -2.73 10.53 -5.06
C ALA A 38 -2.46 10.01 -6.48
N ALA A 39 -1.22 9.69 -6.82
CA ALA A 39 -0.86 9.14 -8.12
C ALA A 39 -1.49 7.75 -8.35
N ILE A 40 -1.47 6.88 -7.34
CA ILE A 40 -2.11 5.56 -7.45
C ILE A 40 -3.63 5.72 -7.57
N LEU A 41 -4.26 6.58 -6.77
CA LEU A 41 -5.70 6.86 -6.87
C LEU A 41 -6.12 7.39 -8.24
N ARG A 42 -5.29 8.23 -8.88
CA ARG A 42 -5.54 8.73 -10.24
C ARG A 42 -5.52 7.62 -11.29
N GLU A 43 -4.60 6.65 -11.16
CA GLU A 43 -4.52 5.51 -12.09
C GLU A 43 -5.69 4.53 -11.95
N LYS A 44 -6.41 4.55 -10.82
CA LYS A 44 -7.52 3.65 -10.50
C LYS A 44 -7.20 2.19 -10.85
N PRO A 45 -6.17 1.58 -10.21
CA PRO A 45 -5.74 0.25 -10.58
C PRO A 45 -6.90 -0.72 -10.41
N ALA A 46 -6.98 -1.70 -11.31
CA ALA A 46 -8.03 -2.71 -11.30
C ALA A 46 -7.43 -4.03 -11.77
N PRO A 47 -8.06 -5.18 -11.51
CA PRO A 47 -7.58 -6.47 -12.02
C PRO A 47 -7.29 -6.49 -13.54
N ARG A 48 -8.03 -5.71 -14.34
CA ARG A 48 -7.81 -5.56 -15.79
C ARG A 48 -6.73 -4.56 -16.18
N ARG A 49 -6.40 -3.63 -15.28
CA ARG A 49 -5.38 -2.60 -15.47
C ARG A 49 -4.58 -2.46 -14.16
N PRO A 50 -3.80 -3.49 -13.81
CA PRO A 50 -3.00 -3.44 -12.59
C PRO A 50 -1.87 -2.42 -12.74
N LEU A 51 -1.55 -1.74 -11.66
CA LEU A 51 -0.34 -0.93 -11.57
C LEU A 51 0.83 -1.85 -11.19
N ARG A 52 1.80 -2.02 -12.08
CA ARG A 52 2.97 -2.85 -11.81
C ARG A 52 3.82 -2.23 -10.70
N THR A 53 4.24 -3.07 -9.76
CA THR A 53 5.17 -2.69 -8.70
C THR A 53 6.49 -3.46 -8.89
N VAL A 54 7.39 -3.39 -7.92
CA VAL A 54 8.70 -4.06 -7.97
C VAL A 54 8.53 -5.57 -7.72
N GLN A 55 9.42 -6.40 -8.29
CA GLN A 55 9.51 -7.86 -8.02
C GLN A 55 8.22 -8.66 -8.30
N GLU A 56 7.68 -8.58 -9.51
CA GLU A 56 6.50 -9.35 -9.95
C GLU A 56 5.17 -9.03 -9.23
N TRP A 57 5.15 -8.12 -8.26
CA TRP A 57 3.89 -7.70 -7.61
C TRP A 57 3.15 -6.65 -8.42
N ALA A 58 1.82 -6.68 -8.34
CA ALA A 58 0.95 -5.73 -8.99
C ALA A 58 -0.15 -5.24 -8.03
N CYS A 59 -0.48 -3.96 -8.12
CA CYS A 59 -1.55 -3.32 -7.37
C CYS A 59 -2.83 -3.28 -8.20
N VAL A 60 -3.96 -3.70 -7.62
CA VAL A 60 -5.26 -3.81 -8.32
C VAL A 60 -6.36 -2.97 -7.70
N GLY A 61 -5.98 -1.97 -6.91
CA GLY A 61 -6.86 -0.89 -6.48
C GLY A 61 -7.54 -1.12 -5.13
N LEU A 62 -8.18 -0.04 -4.68
CA LEU A 62 -8.63 0.16 -3.31
C LEU A 62 -10.13 -0.01 -3.10
N ASP A 63 -10.50 -0.49 -1.91
CA ASP A 63 -11.77 -0.10 -1.30
C ASP A 63 -11.59 1.33 -0.75
N THR A 64 -12.13 2.32 -1.47
CA THR A 64 -12.12 3.73 -1.04
C THR A 64 -13.27 4.06 -0.10
N GLU A 65 -14.27 3.18 0.03
CA GLU A 65 -15.34 3.34 1.02
C GLU A 65 -14.85 2.93 2.42
N PHE A 66 -13.84 2.06 2.48
CA PHE A 66 -13.27 1.59 3.73
C PHE A 66 -11.94 2.26 4.05
N VAL A 67 -11.99 3.37 4.80
CA VAL A 67 -10.80 4.07 5.29
C VAL A 67 -10.37 3.50 6.64
N TRP A 68 -9.18 2.91 6.72
CA TRP A 68 -8.53 2.73 8.02
C TRP A 68 -7.78 3.99 8.38
N LEU A 69 -8.21 4.63 9.46
CA LEU A 69 -7.42 5.61 10.16
C LEU A 69 -6.46 4.85 11.09
N ASP A 70 -5.22 4.60 10.66
CA ASP A 70 -4.14 4.42 11.63
C ASP A 70 -3.86 5.81 12.22
N ALA A 71 -4.33 5.99 13.45
CA ALA A 71 -4.26 7.24 14.22
C ALA A 71 -2.83 7.75 14.41
N TYR A 72 -1.81 6.91 14.20
CA TYR A 72 -0.41 7.29 14.35
C TYR A 72 0.29 7.64 13.03
N TRP A 73 -0.17 7.12 11.88
CA TRP A 73 0.60 7.20 10.62
C TRP A 73 -0.18 7.61 9.39
N SER A 74 -1.48 7.30 9.25
CA SER A 74 -2.23 7.63 8.02
C SER A 74 -2.77 9.05 8.02
N GLY A 75 -2.92 9.68 9.20
CA GLY A 75 -3.61 10.96 9.32
C GLY A 75 -4.97 10.97 8.58
N PRO A 76 -5.56 12.15 8.34
CA PRO A 76 -6.77 12.27 7.52
C PRO A 76 -6.50 12.15 6.00
N GLY A 77 -5.23 11.95 5.58
CA GLY A 77 -4.82 12.04 4.18
C GLY A 77 -4.84 10.71 3.41
N TRP A 78 -4.85 9.57 4.10
CA TRP A 78 -4.76 8.26 3.46
C TRP A 78 -6.16 7.67 3.29
N GLN A 79 -6.54 7.34 2.06
CA GLN A 79 -7.87 6.86 1.74
C GLN A 79 -7.84 5.40 1.29
N GLY A 80 -7.98 4.47 2.23
CA GLY A 80 -8.32 3.08 1.93
C GLY A 80 -7.18 2.07 1.98
N HIS A 81 -7.40 0.90 1.37
CA HIS A 81 -6.46 -0.22 1.34
C HIS A 81 -6.01 -0.54 -0.06
N TYR A 82 -4.71 -0.72 -0.25
CA TYR A 82 -4.18 -1.28 -1.48
C TYR A 82 -4.19 -2.80 -1.41
N VAL A 83 -4.83 -3.45 -2.38
CA VAL A 83 -4.67 -4.89 -2.59
C VAL A 83 -3.54 -5.11 -3.59
N LEU A 84 -2.55 -5.90 -3.16
CA LEU A 84 -1.44 -6.36 -3.97
C LEU A 84 -1.63 -7.85 -4.27
N PHE A 85 -1.23 -8.26 -5.47
CA PHE A 85 -1.17 -9.67 -5.85
C PHE A 85 0.10 -9.93 -6.66
N GLU A 86 0.59 -11.16 -6.61
CA GLU A 86 1.73 -11.60 -7.41
C GLU A 86 1.27 -11.86 -8.84
N MET A 87 1.90 -11.19 -9.81
CA MET A 87 1.59 -11.33 -11.22
C MET A 87 2.11 -12.67 -11.73
N PRO A 88 1.28 -13.51 -12.37
CA PRO A 88 1.76 -14.71 -13.02
C PRO A 88 2.73 -14.35 -14.17
N PRO A 89 3.80 -15.15 -14.42
CA PRO A 89 4.77 -14.87 -15.48
C PRO A 89 4.16 -14.72 -16.87
N ASN A 90 3.05 -15.44 -17.13
CA ASN A 90 2.33 -15.42 -18.40
C ASN A 90 1.18 -14.39 -18.44
N GLY A 91 1.09 -13.52 -17.43
CA GLY A 91 -0.02 -12.61 -17.24
C GLY A 91 -1.30 -13.31 -16.73
N LEU A 92 -2.34 -12.50 -16.54
CA LEU A 92 -3.61 -12.94 -15.98
C LEU A 92 -4.51 -13.60 -17.03
N SER A 93 -4.88 -14.86 -16.83
CA SER A 93 -5.95 -15.47 -17.62
C SER A 93 -7.32 -14.91 -17.18
N ARG A 94 -8.36 -15.07 -18.02
CA ARG A 94 -9.74 -14.70 -17.64
C ARG A 94 -10.23 -15.42 -16.38
N LYS A 95 -9.77 -16.66 -16.17
CA LYS A 95 -10.11 -17.46 -14.98
C LYS A 95 -9.47 -16.85 -13.74
N ASP A 96 -8.19 -16.49 -13.83
CA ASP A 96 -7.44 -15.88 -12.73
C ASP A 96 -7.98 -14.49 -12.42
N GLU A 97 -8.43 -13.74 -13.43
CA GLU A 97 -9.03 -12.42 -13.24
C GLU A 97 -10.33 -12.51 -12.43
N LYS A 98 -11.16 -13.51 -12.74
CA LYS A 98 -12.39 -13.78 -11.99
C LYS A 98 -12.08 -14.21 -10.55
N ALA A 99 -11.08 -15.06 -10.37
CA ALA A 99 -10.64 -15.51 -9.05
C ALA A 99 -10.10 -14.33 -8.21
N LEU A 100 -9.27 -13.48 -8.81
CA LEU A 100 -8.71 -12.29 -8.17
C LEU A 100 -9.82 -11.32 -7.74
N LYS A 101 -10.79 -11.04 -8.62
CA LYS A 101 -11.97 -10.22 -8.27
C LYS A 101 -12.76 -10.79 -7.10
N ALA A 102 -12.99 -12.11 -7.10
CA ALA A 102 -13.69 -12.78 -6.01
C ALA A 102 -12.91 -12.70 -4.68
N ALA A 103 -11.58 -12.92 -4.74
CA ALA A 103 -10.71 -12.82 -3.58
C ALA A 103 -10.67 -11.38 -3.01
N VAL A 104 -10.56 -10.36 -3.86
CA VAL A 104 -10.61 -8.95 -3.45
C VAL A 104 -11.96 -8.64 -2.78
N ALA A 105 -13.08 -9.07 -3.37
CA ALA A 105 -14.40 -8.87 -2.79
C ALA A 105 -14.56 -9.56 -1.43
N GLN A 106 -14.05 -10.79 -1.31
CA GLN A 106 -14.06 -11.53 -0.06
C GLN A 106 -13.19 -10.87 1.02
N LEU A 107 -12.01 -10.37 0.65
CA LEU A 107 -11.13 -9.64 1.57
C LEU A 107 -11.80 -8.36 2.07
N ASN A 108 -12.39 -7.56 1.18
CA ASN A 108 -13.09 -6.34 1.56
C ASN A 108 -14.29 -6.63 2.48
N ALA A 109 -15.05 -7.69 2.20
CA ALA A 109 -16.15 -8.12 3.07
C ALA A 109 -15.64 -8.60 4.44
N ALA A 110 -14.60 -9.42 4.49
CA ALA A 110 -14.02 -9.94 5.73
C ALA A 110 -13.48 -8.82 6.62
N VAL A 111 -12.79 -7.84 6.02
CA VAL A 111 -12.23 -6.68 6.72
C VAL A 111 -13.31 -5.88 7.44
N ARG A 112 -14.51 -5.72 6.83
CA ARG A 112 -15.65 -5.04 7.45
C ARG A 112 -16.21 -5.80 8.68
N THR A 113 -15.96 -7.10 8.77
CA THR A 113 -16.43 -7.94 9.90
C THR A 113 -15.43 -8.04 11.05
N LEU A 114 -14.22 -7.48 10.92
CA LEU A 114 -13.18 -7.59 11.94
C LEU A 114 -13.48 -6.74 13.19
N SER A 115 -13.30 -7.36 14.37
CA SER A 115 -13.31 -6.65 15.64
C SER A 115 -12.17 -5.63 15.71
N LYS A 116 -12.28 -4.64 16.61
CA LYS A 116 -11.22 -3.64 16.81
C LYS A 116 -9.86 -4.28 17.12
N GLN A 117 -9.85 -5.35 17.92
CA GLN A 117 -8.64 -6.07 18.29
C GLN A 117 -8.02 -6.81 17.10
N GLN A 118 -8.84 -7.50 16.30
CA GLN A 118 -8.38 -8.18 15.08
C GLN A 118 -7.85 -7.17 14.05
N ARG A 119 -8.47 -6.00 13.98
CA ARG A 119 -7.98 -4.90 13.14
C ARG A 119 -6.60 -4.43 13.58
N GLN A 120 -6.42 -4.16 14.87
CA GLN A 120 -5.11 -3.78 15.43
C GLN A 120 -4.03 -4.86 15.20
N GLU A 121 -4.39 -6.13 15.29
CA GLU A 121 -3.47 -7.24 15.01
C GLU A 121 -3.05 -7.27 13.55
N LEU A 122 -3.98 -7.07 12.62
CA LEU A 122 -3.71 -7.03 11.18
C LEU A 122 -2.76 -5.88 10.80
N VAL A 123 -2.90 -4.72 11.43
CA VAL A 123 -1.96 -3.59 11.26
C VAL A 123 -0.58 -3.95 11.82
N ARG A 124 -0.54 -4.58 12.99
CA ARG A 124 0.72 -4.99 13.62
C ARG A 124 1.45 -6.04 12.78
N SER A 125 0.75 -7.02 12.24
CA SER A 125 1.31 -8.07 11.39
C SER A 125 1.78 -7.54 10.04
N ALA A 126 1.06 -6.59 9.43
CA ALA A 126 1.51 -5.86 8.25
C ALA A 126 2.83 -5.08 8.51
N GLY A 127 3.03 -4.58 9.73
CA GLY A 127 4.31 -3.99 10.15
C GLY A 127 5.43 -5.00 10.40
N LEU A 128 5.10 -6.27 10.68
CA LEU A 128 6.06 -7.32 11.04
C LEU A 128 6.49 -8.18 9.83
N GLY A 129 5.61 -8.47 8.87
CA GLY A 129 5.82 -9.41 7.76
C GLY A 129 6.91 -9.04 6.74
N ALA A 130 7.31 -7.78 6.62
CA ALA A 130 8.38 -7.35 5.71
C ALA A 130 9.81 -7.63 6.22
N ALA A 131 10.00 -8.53 7.18
CA ALA A 131 11.30 -8.91 7.74
C ALA A 131 11.77 -10.31 7.34
N ALA A 132 11.00 -11.07 6.55
CA ALA A 132 11.27 -12.48 6.23
C ALA A 132 11.73 -12.74 4.78
N THR A 133 12.10 -11.70 4.02
CA THR A 133 12.67 -11.80 2.67
C THR A 133 13.65 -10.66 2.47
#